data_AF-A0A2S7WMP2-F1
#
_entry.id   AF-A0A2S7WMP2-F1
#
_cell.length_a   1.000
_cell.length_b   1.000
_cell.length_c   1.000
_cell.angle_alpha   90.00
_cell.angle_beta   90.00
_cell.angle_gamma   90.00
#
_symmetry.space_group_name_H-M   'P 1'
#
loop_
_entity.id
_entity.type
_entity.pdbx_description
1 polymer ?
#
loop_
_entity_poly.entity_id
_entity_poly.type
_entity_poly.pdbx_seq_one_letter_code
_entity_poly.pdbx_strand_id
1 'polypeptide(L)'
;MKSKLLPITLLFLILLNGVLIFILLKKPHEKLKPNHTQRNFLTEKLQFSEIQEEKFLELDRQHKTKMEQIDHKIRNQKDILFNSFGKQINIDSLASITGKLEMQKDVEVFKFFSKVRNICKPEQLKKFDEIINKAIKGGKQRPPRDHKMPPPPR
;
A
#
# COMPACT_ATOMS: atom_id res chain seq x y z
N MET A 1 -48.95 -22.44 34.33
CA MET A 1 -48.94 -21.61 33.10
C MET A 1 -47.53 -21.42 32.54
N LYS A 2 -46.76 -22.51 32.31
CA LYS A 2 -45.34 -22.44 31.86
C LYS A 2 -45.07 -23.12 30.50
N SER A 3 -46.06 -23.79 29.92
CA SER A 3 -45.92 -24.53 28.64
C SER A 3 -46.18 -23.68 27.38
N LYS A 4 -46.75 -22.48 27.52
CA LYS A 4 -47.03 -21.56 26.39
C LYS A 4 -45.90 -20.56 26.12
N LEU A 5 -44.98 -20.37 27.05
CA LEU A 5 -43.84 -19.45 26.90
C LEU A 5 -42.73 -20.06 26.04
N LEU A 6 -42.42 -21.35 26.25
CA LEU A 6 -41.43 -22.08 25.47
C LEU A 6 -41.64 -22.01 23.95
N PRO A 7 -42.84 -22.30 23.40
CA PRO A 7 -43.05 -22.20 21.95
C PRO A 7 -42.95 -20.75 21.45
N ILE A 8 -43.34 -19.76 22.26
CA ILE A 8 -43.21 -18.34 21.92
C ILE A 8 -41.73 -17.92 21.84
N THR A 9 -40.92 -18.31 22.83
CA THR A 9 -39.47 -18.05 22.81
C THR A 9 -38.77 -18.78 21.67
N LEU A 10 -39.19 -20.01 21.33
CA LEU A 10 -38.63 -20.77 20.22
C LEU A 10 -38.97 -20.11 18.87
N LEU A 11 -40.22 -19.67 18.70
CA LEU A 11 -40.66 -18.94 17.51
C LEU A 11 -39.90 -17.61 17.35
N PHE A 12 -39.70 -16.89 18.45
CA PHE A 12 -38.92 -15.64 18.47
C PHE A 12 -37.46 -15.89 18.07
N LEU A 13 -36.85 -16.97 18.57
CA LEU A 13 -35.48 -17.33 18.23
C LEU A 13 -35.34 -17.71 16.74
N ILE A 14 -36.32 -18.41 16.18
CA ILE A 14 -36.37 -18.75 14.76
C ILE A 14 -36.49 -17.49 13.90
N LEU A 15 -37.35 -16.54 14.28
CA LEU A 15 -37.50 -15.26 13.58
C LEU A 15 -36.20 -14.44 13.61
N LEU A 16 -35.54 -14.34 14.77
CA LEU A 16 -34.25 -13.64 14.91
C LEU A 16 -33.17 -14.24 14.02
N ASN A 17 -33.03 -15.57 14.02
CA ASN A 17 -32.07 -16.24 13.15
C ASN A 17 -32.44 -16.08 11.68
N GLY A 18 -33.73 -16.12 11.33
CA GLY A 18 -34.22 -15.87 9.97
C GLY A 18 -33.89 -14.45 9.48
N VAL A 19 -34.08 -13.44 10.33
CA VAL A 19 -33.68 -12.05 10.05
C VAL A 19 -32.16 -11.93 9.88
N LEU A 20 -31.38 -12.63 10.72
CA LEU A 20 -29.91 -12.62 10.62
C LEU A 20 -29.45 -13.22 9.28
N ILE A 21 -30.00 -14.36 8.88
CA ILE A 21 -29.73 -15.01 7.60
C ILE A 21 -30.19 -14.13 6.44
N PHE A 22 -31.36 -13.48 6.57
CA PHE A 22 -31.87 -12.56 5.57
C PHE A 22 -30.95 -11.34 5.41
N ILE A 23 -30.45 -10.73 6.49
CA ILE A 23 -29.46 -9.65 6.44
C ILE A 23 -28.16 -10.14 5.80
N LEU A 24 -27.74 -11.38 6.08
CA LEU A 24 -26.54 -11.98 5.50
C LEU A 24 -26.67 -12.21 3.99
N LEU A 25 -27.84 -12.67 3.53
CA LEU A 25 -28.15 -12.95 2.11
C LEU A 25 -28.47 -11.68 1.32
N LYS A 26 -29.11 -10.70 1.97
CA LYS A 26 -29.49 -9.42 1.36
C LYS A 26 -28.41 -8.36 1.47
N LYS A 27 -27.27 -8.65 2.13
CA LYS A 27 -26.05 -7.91 1.82
C LYS A 27 -25.84 -8.08 0.32
N PRO A 28 -25.97 -7.02 -0.50
CA PRO A 28 -25.43 -7.11 -1.83
C PRO A 28 -24.00 -7.59 -1.61
N HIS A 29 -23.57 -8.56 -2.42
CA HIS A 29 -22.16 -8.55 -2.77
C HIS A 29 -21.95 -7.19 -3.43
N GLU A 30 -21.74 -6.15 -2.62
CA GLU A 30 -20.68 -5.23 -2.90
C GLU A 30 -19.51 -6.16 -3.14
N LYS A 31 -19.31 -6.52 -4.42
CA LYS A 31 -18.00 -6.52 -5.02
C LYS A 31 -17.32 -5.40 -4.26
N LEU A 32 -16.42 -5.75 -3.34
CA LEU A 32 -15.54 -4.80 -2.70
C LEU A 32 -15.09 -3.95 -3.88
N LYS A 33 -15.70 -2.77 -4.07
CA LYS A 33 -15.18 -1.78 -4.99
C LYS A 33 -13.77 -1.67 -4.46
N PRO A 34 -12.75 -2.07 -5.24
CA PRO A 34 -11.41 -2.25 -4.70
C PRO A 34 -11.13 -0.98 -3.94
N ASN A 35 -11.02 -1.15 -2.61
CA ASN A 35 -11.17 -0.11 -1.60
C ASN A 35 -10.91 1.23 -2.24
N HIS A 36 -11.96 2.06 -2.40
CA HIS A 36 -11.82 3.41 -2.91
C HIS A 36 -10.64 3.99 -2.15
N THR A 37 -9.54 4.06 -2.89
CA THR A 37 -8.24 4.62 -2.61
C THR A 37 -7.96 4.74 -1.10
N GLN A 38 -7.00 4.00 -0.56
CA GLN A 38 -6.20 4.56 0.56
C GLN A 38 -5.80 5.94 0.07
N ARG A 39 -6.55 6.99 0.44
CA ARG A 39 -6.64 8.22 -0.36
C ARG A 39 -5.22 8.71 -0.50
N ASN A 40 -4.71 8.65 -1.73
CA ASN A 40 -3.30 8.87 -1.94
C ASN A 40 -3.03 10.29 -1.46
N PHE A 41 -2.11 10.44 -0.51
CA PHE A 41 -1.87 11.72 0.17
C PHE A 41 -1.72 12.89 -0.81
N LEU A 42 -1.12 12.62 -1.98
CA LEU A 42 -0.98 13.59 -3.05
C LEU A 42 -2.30 13.95 -3.75
N THR A 43 -3.18 12.99 -4.04
CA THR A 43 -4.46 13.27 -4.72
C THR A 43 -5.35 14.16 -3.86
N GLU A 44 -5.38 13.92 -2.55
CA GLU A 44 -6.13 14.74 -1.59
C GLU A 44 -5.49 16.13 -1.39
N LYS A 45 -4.18 16.19 -1.16
CA LYS A 45 -3.51 17.48 -0.87
C LYS A 45 -3.47 18.40 -2.08
N LEU A 46 -3.37 17.86 -3.29
CA LEU A 46 -3.32 18.66 -4.52
C LEU A 46 -4.69 18.85 -5.16
N GLN A 47 -5.73 18.19 -4.62
CA GLN A 47 -7.10 18.23 -5.16
C GLN A 47 -7.09 17.92 -6.66
N PHE A 48 -6.54 16.76 -7.01
CA PHE A 48 -6.52 16.31 -8.41
C PHE A 48 -7.93 16.21 -8.96
N SER A 49 -8.11 16.61 -10.21
CA SER A 49 -9.35 16.30 -10.94
C SER A 49 -9.44 14.81 -11.23
N GLU A 50 -10.61 14.30 -11.59
CA GLU A 50 -10.81 12.88 -11.90
C GLU A 50 -9.81 12.36 -12.95
N ILE A 51 -9.56 13.14 -14.01
CA ILE A 51 -8.59 12.80 -15.06
C ILE A 51 -7.15 12.75 -14.51
N GLN A 52 -6.80 13.65 -13.59
CA GLN A 52 -5.47 13.66 -12.95
C GLN A 52 -5.32 12.49 -11.98
N GLU A 53 -6.38 12.16 -11.24
CA GLU A 53 -6.41 11.03 -10.31
C GLU A 53 -6.24 9.70 -11.05
N GLU A 54 -6.95 9.49 -12.17
CA GLU A 54 -6.80 8.28 -12.98
C GLU A 54 -5.36 8.12 -13.49
N LYS A 55 -4.78 9.18 -14.07
CA LYS A 55 -3.38 9.18 -14.51
C LYS A 55 -2.41 8.94 -13.36
N PHE A 56 -2.67 9.54 -12.20
CA PHE A 56 -1.84 9.34 -11.01
C PHE A 56 -1.88 7.88 -10.56
N LEU A 57 -3.05 7.25 -10.52
CA LEU A 57 -3.21 5.85 -10.12
C LEU A 57 -2.49 4.89 -11.06
N GLU A 58 -2.51 5.16 -12.37
CA GLU A 58 -1.72 4.40 -13.34
C GLU A 58 -0.21 4.53 -13.07
N LEU A 59 0.28 5.76 -12.88
CA LEU A 59 1.68 6.02 -12.55
C LEU A 59 2.11 5.36 -11.23
N ASP A 60 1.26 5.41 -10.21
CA ASP A 60 1.49 4.79 -8.90
C ASP A 60 1.58 3.28 -9.00
N ARG A 61 0.69 2.64 -9.78
CA ARG A 61 0.73 1.20 -10.02
C ARG A 61 2.03 0.79 -10.71
N GLN A 62 2.41 1.50 -11.78
CA GLN A 62 3.65 1.24 -12.52
C GLN A 62 4.88 1.41 -11.61
N HIS A 63 4.90 2.47 -10.80
CA HIS A 63 5.98 2.73 -9.84
C HIS A 63 6.08 1.60 -8.81
N LYS A 64 4.97 1.22 -8.16
CA LYS A 64 4.92 0.13 -7.17
C LYS A 64 5.47 -1.18 -7.74
N THR A 65 5.00 -1.60 -8.91
CA THR A 65 5.47 -2.84 -9.54
C THR A 65 6.98 -2.82 -9.80
N LYS A 66 7.53 -1.70 -10.28
CA LYS A 66 8.98 -1.59 -10.50
C LYS A 66 9.77 -1.59 -9.19
N MET A 67 9.29 -0.89 -8.18
CA MET A 67 9.91 -0.86 -6.86
C MET A 67 9.95 -2.26 -6.24
N GLU A 68 8.85 -3.00 -6.29
CA GLU A 68 8.78 -4.39 -5.84
C GLU A 68 9.78 -5.29 -6.58
N GLN A 69 9.90 -5.14 -7.90
CA GLN A 69 10.87 -5.90 -8.69
C GLN A 69 12.33 -5.58 -8.31
N ILE A 70 12.65 -4.30 -8.08
CA ILE A 70 13.99 -3.88 -7.65
C ILE A 70 14.27 -4.41 -6.24
N ASP A 71 13.33 -4.26 -5.30
CA ASP A 71 13.48 -4.75 -3.94
C ASP A 71 13.67 -6.27 -3.88
N HIS A 72 12.94 -7.02 -4.71
CA HIS A 72 13.12 -8.47 -4.82
C HIS A 72 14.53 -8.82 -5.32
N LYS A 73 15.04 -8.11 -6.34
CA LYS A 73 16.43 -8.31 -6.82
C LYS A 73 17.45 -7.98 -5.74
N ILE A 74 17.24 -6.91 -4.98
CA ILE A 74 18.13 -6.53 -3.86
C ILE A 74 18.14 -7.62 -2.79
N ARG A 75 16.97 -8.15 -2.41
CA ARG A 75 16.86 -9.24 -1.42
C ARG A 75 17.60 -10.48 -1.90
N ASN A 76 17.33 -10.94 -3.12
CA ASN A 76 18.03 -12.09 -3.70
C ASN A 76 19.55 -11.89 -3.72
N GLN A 77 20.01 -10.69 -4.08
CA GLN A 77 21.43 -10.38 -4.11
C GLN A 77 22.07 -10.40 -2.71
N LYS A 78 21.35 -9.88 -1.69
CA LYS A 78 21.77 -9.97 -0.29
C LYS A 78 21.78 -11.41 0.20
N ASP A 79 20.79 -12.21 -0.16
CA ASP A 79 20.76 -13.63 0.20
C ASP A 79 21.95 -14.38 -0.40
N ILE A 80 22.31 -14.12 -1.66
CA ILE A 80 23.51 -14.71 -2.29
C ILE A 80 24.76 -14.27 -1.53
N LEU A 81 24.89 -12.98 -1.21
CA LEU A 81 26.04 -12.43 -0.50
C LEU A 81 26.22 -13.08 0.88
N PHE A 82 25.16 -13.14 1.69
CA PHE A 82 25.20 -13.68 3.04
C PHE A 82 25.17 -15.22 3.11
N ASN A 83 24.81 -15.93 2.03
CA ASN A 83 24.91 -17.40 1.96
C ASN A 83 26.24 -17.90 1.39
N SER A 84 27.22 -17.00 1.23
CA SER A 84 28.51 -17.32 0.60
C SER A 84 29.70 -17.30 1.56
N PHE A 85 29.46 -17.34 2.87
CA PHE A 85 30.51 -17.51 3.86
C PHE A 85 31.35 -18.77 3.58
N GLY A 86 32.67 -18.65 3.66
CA GLY A 86 33.62 -19.75 3.40
C GLY A 86 33.80 -20.13 1.92
N LYS A 87 33.17 -19.41 0.98
CA LYS A 87 33.37 -19.59 -0.47
C LYS A 87 34.32 -18.55 -1.02
N GLN A 88 35.12 -18.92 -2.02
CA GLN A 88 35.96 -17.97 -2.77
C GLN A 88 35.10 -17.23 -3.81
N ILE A 89 34.38 -16.21 -3.36
CA ILE A 89 33.55 -15.34 -4.18
C ILE A 89 34.05 -13.89 -4.15
N ASN A 90 33.81 -13.16 -5.24
CA ASN A 90 34.12 -11.74 -5.31
C ASN A 90 32.98 -10.92 -4.66
N ILE A 91 33.17 -10.58 -3.39
CA ILE A 91 32.23 -9.79 -2.59
C ILE A 91 31.99 -8.40 -3.21
N ASP A 92 33.03 -7.75 -3.71
CA ASP A 92 32.95 -6.40 -4.29
C ASP A 92 32.04 -6.37 -5.52
N SER A 93 32.10 -7.42 -6.35
CA SER A 93 31.20 -7.57 -7.49
C SER A 93 29.74 -7.68 -7.05
N LEU A 94 29.46 -8.52 -6.04
CA LEU A 94 28.11 -8.69 -5.51
C LEU A 94 27.58 -7.40 -4.87
N ALA A 95 28.41 -6.69 -4.11
CA ALA A 95 28.07 -5.41 -3.49
C ALA A 95 27.84 -4.32 -4.55
N SER A 96 28.64 -4.28 -5.62
CA SER A 96 28.47 -3.36 -6.74
C SER A 96 27.12 -3.54 -7.44
N ILE A 97 26.69 -4.78 -7.63
CA ILE A 97 25.36 -5.09 -8.19
C ILE A 97 24.25 -4.55 -7.28
N THR A 98 24.34 -4.77 -5.97
CA THR A 98 23.37 -4.18 -5.02
C THR A 98 23.38 -2.66 -5.09
N GLY A 99 24.55 -2.02 -5.15
CA GLY A 99 24.67 -0.57 -5.30
C GLY A 99 24.00 -0.04 -6.57
N LYS A 100 24.15 -0.74 -7.70
CA LYS A 100 23.45 -0.40 -8.95
C LYS A 100 21.92 -0.52 -8.83
N LEU A 101 21.43 -1.52 -8.12
CA LEU A 101 19.98 -1.69 -7.89
C LEU A 101 19.41 -0.57 -6.98
N GLU A 102 20.14 -0.19 -5.92
CA GLU A 102 19.74 0.94 -5.08
C GLU A 102 19.73 2.26 -5.88
N MET A 103 20.73 2.50 -6.73
CA MET A 103 20.73 3.63 -7.65
C MET A 103 19.51 3.62 -8.61
N GLN A 104 19.14 2.45 -9.15
CA GLN A 104 17.94 2.32 -10.00
C GLN A 104 16.66 2.71 -9.25
N LYS A 105 16.59 2.39 -7.95
CA LYS A 105 15.48 2.75 -7.09
C LYS A 105 15.33 4.26 -6.97
N ASP A 106 16.43 4.97 -6.67
CA ASP A 106 16.43 6.43 -6.55
C ASP A 106 16.03 7.11 -7.87
N VAL A 107 16.54 6.58 -8.99
CA VAL A 107 16.18 7.06 -10.34
C VAL A 107 14.69 6.84 -10.63
N GLU A 108 14.12 5.69 -10.27
CA GLU A 108 12.70 5.42 -10.49
C GLU A 108 11.81 6.32 -9.62
N VAL A 109 12.19 6.59 -8.37
CA VAL A 109 11.49 7.54 -7.49
C VAL A 109 11.48 8.95 -8.09
N PHE A 110 12.65 9.43 -8.56
CA PHE A 110 12.74 10.73 -9.22
C PHE A 110 11.87 10.80 -10.48
N LYS A 111 11.92 9.76 -11.32
CA LYS A 111 11.12 9.67 -12.55
C LYS A 111 9.62 9.64 -12.24
N PHE A 112 9.20 8.91 -11.22
CA PHE A 112 7.81 8.86 -10.78
C PHE A 112 7.32 10.27 -10.41
N PHE A 113 8.01 10.96 -9.50
CA PHE A 113 7.61 12.31 -9.10
C PHE A 113 7.69 13.33 -10.23
N SER A 114 8.64 13.18 -11.16
CA SER A 114 8.69 14.01 -12.37
C SER A 114 7.44 13.84 -13.24
N LYS A 115 6.99 12.59 -13.44
CA LYS A 115 5.75 12.31 -14.19
C LYS A 115 4.51 12.84 -13.45
N VAL A 116 4.45 12.70 -12.12
CA VAL A 116 3.36 13.25 -11.31
C VAL A 116 3.34 14.78 -11.38
N ARG A 117 4.50 15.43 -11.38
CA ARG A 117 4.60 16.88 -11.57
C ARG A 117 4.03 17.33 -12.91
N ASN A 118 4.27 16.57 -13.98
CA ASN A 118 3.80 16.89 -15.34
C ASN A 118 2.27 16.81 -15.51
N ILE A 119 1.57 16.03 -14.67
CA ILE A 119 0.10 15.99 -14.70
C ILE A 119 -0.54 17.10 -13.85
N CYS A 120 0.24 17.83 -13.05
CA CYS A 120 -0.25 18.93 -12.21
C CYS A 120 -0.51 20.20 -13.03
N LYS A 121 -1.52 20.98 -12.64
CA LYS A 121 -1.80 22.32 -13.17
C LYS A 121 -0.83 23.35 -12.57
N PRO A 122 -0.62 24.52 -13.21
CA PRO A 122 0.26 25.57 -12.69
C PRO A 122 -0.02 25.96 -11.23
N GLU A 123 -1.29 26.03 -10.85
CA GLU A 123 -1.74 26.32 -9.48
C GLU A 123 -1.34 25.24 -8.47
N GLN A 124 -1.23 23.98 -8.90
CA GLN A 124 -0.87 22.83 -8.07
C GLN A 124 0.65 22.66 -7.94
N LEU A 125 1.44 23.14 -8.90
CA LEU A 125 2.90 22.95 -8.95
C LEU A 125 3.60 23.46 -7.70
N LYS A 126 3.23 24.66 -7.22
CA LYS A 126 3.86 25.25 -6.02
C LYS A 126 3.64 24.36 -4.80
N LYS A 127 2.41 23.86 -4.61
CA LYS A 127 2.05 22.98 -3.50
C LYS A 127 2.70 21.60 -3.63
N PHE A 128 2.82 21.08 -4.86
CA PHE A 128 3.54 19.84 -5.14
C PHE A 128 5.01 19.98 -4.74
N ASP A 129 5.70 21.02 -5.21
CA ASP A 129 7.12 21.25 -4.94
C ASP A 129 7.37 21.43 -3.43
N GLU A 130 6.45 22.10 -2.70
CA GLU A 130 6.51 22.18 -1.24
C GLU A 130 6.36 20.82 -0.53
N ILE A 131 5.41 19.99 -0.98
CA ILE A 131 5.17 18.66 -0.40
C ILE A 131 6.40 17.76 -0.62
N ILE A 132 6.94 17.72 -1.84
CA ILE A 132 8.10 16.88 -2.16
C ILE A 132 9.34 17.35 -1.40
N ASN A 133 9.58 18.66 -1.33
CA ASN A 133 10.69 19.20 -0.54
C ASN A 133 10.58 18.84 0.94
N LYS A 134 9.37 18.88 1.52
CA LYS A 134 9.12 18.44 2.90
C LYS A 134 9.32 16.94 3.06
N ALA A 135 8.89 16.12 2.10
CA ALA A 135 9.07 14.67 2.16
C ALA A 135 10.55 14.27 2.13
N ILE A 136 11.37 14.92 1.28
CA ILE A 136 12.81 14.66 1.18
C ILE A 136 13.54 15.13 2.44
N LYS A 137 13.23 16.34 2.94
CA LYS A 137 13.86 16.90 4.16
C LYS A 137 13.37 16.21 5.44
N GLY A 138 12.15 15.67 5.42
CA GLY A 138 11.44 15.09 6.55
C GLY A 138 11.70 13.60 6.80
N GLY A 139 12.62 12.96 6.07
CA GLY A 139 12.93 11.52 6.16
C GLY A 139 13.36 10.97 7.53
N LYS A 140 13.36 11.78 8.60
CA LYS A 140 13.50 11.34 10.00
C LYS A 140 12.17 11.07 10.71
N GLN A 141 11.04 11.59 10.23
CA GLN A 141 9.73 11.28 10.80
C GLN A 141 9.13 10.11 10.04
N ARG A 142 9.51 8.89 10.47
CA ARG A 142 8.71 7.70 10.16
C ARG A 142 7.27 7.99 10.59
N PRO A 143 6.24 7.70 9.76
CA PRO A 143 4.87 7.73 10.25
C PRO A 143 4.78 6.88 11.52
N PRO A 144 3.99 7.28 12.55
CA PRO A 144 3.83 6.48 13.75
C PRO A 144 3.48 5.05 13.32
N ARG A 145 4.37 4.12 13.67
CA ARG A 145 4.14 2.70 13.42
C ARG A 145 2.92 2.35 14.26
N ASP A 146 1.78 2.12 13.63
CA ASP A 146 0.56 1.73 14.33
C ASP A 146 0.91 0.51 15.21
N HIS A 147 0.86 0.65 16.54
CA HIS A 147 1.42 -0.28 17.52
C HIS A 147 0.67 -1.63 17.59
N LYS A 148 -0.02 -2.03 16.52
CA LYS A 148 -0.89 -3.22 16.46
C LYS A 148 -0.30 -4.42 15.72
N MET A 149 0.95 -4.36 15.23
CA MET A 149 1.60 -5.56 14.70
C MET A 149 2.37 -6.27 15.82
N PRO A 150 1.94 -7.45 16.28
CA PRO A 150 2.78 -8.27 17.17
C PRO A 150 4.09 -8.60 16.46
N PRO A 151 5.22 -8.68 17.20
CA PRO A 151 6.51 -9.01 16.61
C PRO A 151 6.46 -10.40 15.94
N PRO A 152 7.19 -10.59 14.83
CA PRO A 152 7.31 -11.92 14.23
C PRO A 152 7.94 -12.89 15.23
N PRO A 153 7.44 -14.15 15.30
CA PRO A 153 8.02 -15.16 16.18
C PRO A 153 9.49 -15.39 15.82
N ARG A 154 10.33 -15.49 16.86
CA ARG A 154 11.74 -15.88 16.76
C ARG A 154 11.87 -17.37 16.49
#